data_AF-A0A4P1K1V6-F1
#
_entry.id   AF-A0A4P1K1V6-F1
#
_cell.length_a   1.000
_cell.length_b   1.000
_cell.length_c   1.000
_cell.angle_alpha   90.00
_cell.angle_beta   90.00
_cell.angle_gamma   90.00
#
_symmetry.space_group_name_H-M   'P 1'
#
loop_
_entity.id
_entity.type
_entity.pdbx_description
1 polymer ?
#
loop_
_entity_poly.entity_id
_entity_poly.type
_entity_poly.pdbx_seq_one_letter_code
_entity_poly.pdbx_strand_id
1 'polypeptide(L)'
;MTPVDLNLQRWFRLIAEAHMAVESGDVRSLEKRATAMREAPSPAIGAGRAACNTFRWACLWFVHADASHRAGLAPTLLTIAEQVERELTPPEPDPVAMAAAAIGEGDLFDPAWARRADIGG
;
A
#
# COMPACT_ATOMS: atom_id res chain seq x y z
N MET A 1 1.26 -2.49 -18.64
CA MET A 1 1.03 -2.24 -17.20
C MET A 1 0.06 -3.30 -16.73
N THR A 2 0.48 -4.12 -15.76
CA THR A 2 -0.32 -5.27 -15.30
C THR A 2 -1.45 -4.80 -14.36
N PRO A 3 -2.51 -5.61 -14.16
CA PRO A 3 -3.56 -5.32 -13.18
C PRO A 3 -3.03 -5.10 -11.74
N VAL A 4 -1.92 -5.75 -11.40
CA VAL A 4 -1.23 -5.60 -10.11
C VAL A 4 -0.61 -4.20 -9.97
N ASP A 5 0.04 -3.71 -11.02
CA ASP A 5 0.64 -2.35 -11.05
C ASP A 5 -0.41 -1.27 -10.86
N LEU A 6 -1.56 -1.42 -11.52
CA LEU A 6 -2.71 -0.51 -11.38
C LEU A 6 -3.25 -0.48 -9.95
N ASN A 7 -3.29 -1.64 -9.29
CA ASN A 7 -3.78 -1.71 -7.93
C ASN A 7 -2.81 -1.03 -6.96
N LEU A 8 -1.51 -1.33 -7.05
CA LEU A 8 -0.47 -0.69 -6.22
C LEU A 8 -0.47 0.84 -6.38
N GLN A 9 -0.55 1.34 -7.61
CA GLN A 9 -0.62 2.79 -7.87
C GLN A 9 -1.83 3.45 -7.20
N ARG A 10 -2.99 2.77 -7.13
CA ARG A 10 -4.17 3.30 -6.43
C ARG A 10 -3.92 3.46 -4.93
N TRP A 11 -3.21 2.51 -4.32
CA TRP A 11 -2.86 2.57 -2.91
C TRP A 11 -1.82 3.64 -2.61
N PHE A 12 -0.73 3.74 -3.37
CA PHE A 12 0.24 4.83 -3.21
C PHE A 12 -0.40 6.21 -3.40
N ARG A 13 -1.36 6.32 -4.32
CA ARG A 13 -2.11 7.57 -4.50
C ARG A 13 -3.01 7.89 -3.32
N LEU A 14 -3.65 6.91 -2.70
CA LEU A 14 -4.43 7.11 -1.47
C LEU A 14 -3.52 7.61 -0.33
N ILE A 15 -2.32 7.04 -0.20
CA ILE A 15 -1.31 7.49 0.77
C ILE A 15 -0.96 8.97 0.53
N ALA A 16 -0.57 9.33 -0.69
CA ALA A 16 -0.24 10.72 -1.02
C ALA A 16 -1.40 11.70 -0.73
N GLU A 17 -2.64 11.31 -1.04
CA GLU A 17 -3.82 12.15 -0.75
C GLU A 17 -4.11 12.25 0.75
N ALA A 18 -3.74 11.26 1.57
CA ALA A 18 -3.81 11.35 3.03
C ALA A 18 -2.80 12.35 3.59
N HIS A 19 -1.55 12.33 3.11
CA HIS A 19 -0.53 13.32 3.47
C HIS A 19 -0.98 14.74 3.13
N MET A 20 -1.44 14.96 1.89
CA MET A 20 -1.94 16.28 1.48
C MET A 20 -3.14 16.75 2.32
N ALA A 21 -4.05 15.85 2.69
CA ALA A 21 -5.20 16.19 3.51
C ALA A 21 -4.80 16.59 4.94
N VAL A 22 -3.76 15.97 5.50
CA VAL A 22 -3.19 16.35 6.81
C VAL A 22 -2.49 17.72 6.73
N GLU A 23 -1.69 17.95 5.70
CA GLU A 23 -0.92 19.18 5.53
C GLU A 23 -1.79 20.41 5.22
N SER A 24 -2.77 20.24 4.34
CA SER A 24 -3.61 21.35 3.84
C SER A 24 -4.93 21.52 4.58
N GLY A 25 -5.39 20.47 5.28
CA GLY A 25 -6.75 20.39 5.84
C GLY A 25 -7.86 20.16 4.80
N ASP A 26 -7.55 20.17 3.48
CA ASP A 26 -8.52 19.87 2.41
C ASP A 26 -8.65 18.35 2.23
N VAL A 27 -9.83 17.83 2.57
CA VAL A 27 -10.13 16.40 2.55
C VAL A 27 -10.86 15.95 1.27
N ARG A 28 -11.19 16.85 0.33
CA ARG A 28 -12.06 16.52 -0.81
C ARG A 28 -11.46 15.46 -1.74
N SER A 29 -10.17 15.56 -2.02
CA SER A 29 -9.46 14.56 -2.84
C SER A 29 -9.42 13.20 -2.13
N LEU A 30 -9.01 13.22 -0.86
CA LEU A 30 -8.94 12.02 -0.02
C LEU A 30 -10.29 11.33 0.09
N GLU A 31 -11.39 12.07 0.26
CA GLU A 31 -12.75 11.53 0.35
C GLU A 31 -13.10 10.78 -0.94
N LYS A 32 -12.98 11.45 -2.08
CA LYS A 32 -13.26 10.86 -3.39
C LYS A 32 -12.47 9.57 -3.60
N ARG A 33 -11.19 9.55 -3.22
CA ARG A 33 -10.31 8.38 -3.39
C ARG A 33 -10.63 7.27 -2.41
N ALA A 34 -10.77 7.58 -1.13
CA ALA A 34 -11.10 6.60 -0.09
C ALA A 34 -12.43 5.90 -0.39
N THR A 35 -13.43 6.63 -0.90
CA THR A 35 -14.70 6.05 -1.38
C THR A 35 -14.47 5.11 -2.56
N ALA A 36 -13.72 5.53 -3.59
CA ALA A 36 -13.41 4.68 -4.74
C ALA A 36 -12.61 3.42 -4.35
N MET A 37 -11.84 3.49 -3.27
CA MET A 37 -11.06 2.37 -2.73
C MET A 37 -11.90 1.35 -1.97
N ARG A 38 -13.19 1.59 -1.69
CA ARG A 38 -14.08 0.63 -1.00
C ARG A 38 -14.17 -0.72 -1.73
N GLU A 39 -14.16 -0.70 -3.05
CA GLU A 39 -14.23 -1.90 -3.89
C GLU A 39 -12.86 -2.34 -4.43
N ALA A 40 -11.80 -1.57 -4.14
CA ALA A 40 -10.46 -1.93 -4.59
C ALA A 40 -9.94 -3.15 -3.80
N PRO A 41 -9.39 -4.16 -4.49
CA PRO A 41 -8.76 -5.29 -3.82
C PRO A 41 -7.50 -4.84 -3.08
N SER A 42 -7.25 -5.41 -1.90
CA SER A 42 -5.99 -5.17 -1.18
C SER A 42 -4.84 -5.88 -1.92
N PRO A 43 -3.75 -5.19 -2.27
CA PRO A 43 -2.62 -5.74 -3.03
C PRO A 43 -1.79 -6.73 -2.22
N ALA A 44 -1.79 -6.63 -0.89
CA ALA A 44 -0.97 -7.46 -0.02
C ALA A 44 -1.67 -8.79 0.36
N ILE A 45 -0.94 -9.90 0.22
CA ILE A 45 -1.29 -11.21 0.78
C ILE A 45 -0.63 -11.33 2.16
N GLY A 46 -1.38 -11.71 3.20
CA GLY A 46 -0.85 -11.83 4.57
C GLY A 46 -1.07 -10.57 5.43
N ALA A 47 -0.10 -10.24 6.30
CA ALA A 47 -0.22 -9.18 7.31
C ALA A 47 -0.60 -7.81 6.72
N GLY A 48 -0.09 -7.48 5.52
CA GLY A 48 -0.36 -6.17 4.92
C GLY A 48 -1.75 -5.98 4.34
N ARG A 49 -2.54 -7.06 4.23
CA ARG A 49 -3.97 -6.95 3.91
C ARG A 49 -4.72 -6.21 5.02
N ALA A 50 -4.36 -6.49 6.28
CA ALA A 50 -5.00 -5.87 7.43
C ALA A 50 -4.66 -4.38 7.51
N ALA A 51 -3.39 -4.01 7.33
CA ALA A 51 -2.98 -2.60 7.34
C ALA A 51 -3.63 -1.81 6.21
N CYS A 52 -3.69 -2.34 4.98
CA CYS A 52 -4.40 -1.71 3.87
C CYS A 52 -5.88 -1.45 4.19
N ASN A 53 -6.57 -2.44 4.75
CA ASN A 53 -7.97 -2.28 5.14
C ASN A 53 -8.15 -1.25 6.26
N THR A 54 -7.33 -1.32 7.31
CA THR A 54 -7.33 -0.35 8.41
C THR A 54 -7.09 1.06 7.89
N PHE A 55 -6.11 1.24 7.01
CA PHE A 55 -5.78 2.54 6.43
C PHE A 55 -6.95 3.13 5.65
N ARG A 56 -7.59 2.36 4.78
CA ARG A 56 -8.75 2.83 4.03
C ARG A 56 -9.88 3.32 4.95
N TRP A 57 -10.16 2.58 6.02
CA TRP A 57 -11.17 3.00 7.00
C TRP A 57 -10.74 4.22 7.80
N ALA A 58 -9.46 4.32 8.16
CA ALA A 58 -8.90 5.50 8.81
C ALA A 58 -9.04 6.75 7.91
N CYS A 59 -8.78 6.65 6.60
CA CYS A 59 -9.03 7.73 5.65
C CYS A 59 -10.50 8.15 5.65
N LEU A 60 -11.43 7.19 5.59
CA LEU A 60 -12.88 7.47 5.60
C LEU A 60 -13.33 8.15 6.90
N TRP A 61 -12.80 7.73 8.05
CA TRP A 61 -13.09 8.40 9.32
C TRP A 61 -12.49 9.81 9.37
N PHE A 62 -11.26 9.97 8.89
CA PHE A 62 -10.58 11.26 8.87
C PHE A 62 -11.35 12.30 8.05
N VAL A 63 -11.88 11.94 6.86
CA VAL A 63 -12.61 12.90 6.02
C VAL A 63 -13.95 13.35 6.59
N HIS A 64 -14.58 12.52 7.43
CA HIS A 64 -15.85 12.84 8.08
C HIS A 64 -15.70 13.43 9.48
N ALA A 65 -14.48 13.42 10.04
CA ALA A 65 -14.19 14.07 11.30
C ALA A 65 -14.20 15.60 11.15
N ASP A 66 -14.66 16.30 12.20
CA ASP A 66 -14.51 17.75 12.26
C ASP A 66 -13.03 18.17 12.37
N ALA A 67 -12.77 19.46 12.27
CA ALA A 67 -11.40 19.99 12.23
C ALA A 67 -10.60 19.71 13.52
N SER A 68 -11.24 19.71 14.71
CA SER A 68 -10.51 19.48 15.97
C SER A 68 -10.14 18.01 16.12
N HIS A 69 -11.04 17.09 15.76
CA HIS A 69 -10.74 15.66 15.75
C HIS A 69 -9.71 15.29 14.68
N ARG A 70 -9.74 15.92 13.49
CA ARG A 70 -8.74 15.69 12.45
C ARG A 70 -7.33 16.02 12.92
N ALA A 71 -7.14 17.13 13.63
CA ALA A 71 -5.83 17.49 14.17
C ALA A 71 -5.29 16.40 15.14
N GLY A 72 -6.16 15.81 15.97
CA GLY A 72 -5.78 14.72 16.86
C GLY A 72 -5.52 13.37 16.17
N LEU A 73 -6.23 13.10 15.06
CA LEU A 73 -6.13 11.84 14.31
C LEU A 73 -5.00 11.85 13.26
N ALA A 74 -4.53 13.03 12.85
CA ALA A 74 -3.50 13.18 11.82
C ALA A 74 -2.25 12.33 12.06
N PRO A 75 -1.63 12.31 13.27
CA PRO A 75 -0.46 11.47 13.53
C PRO A 75 -0.76 9.98 13.33
N THR A 76 -1.90 9.50 13.82
CA THR A 76 -2.32 8.10 13.68
C THR A 76 -2.56 7.72 12.23
N LEU A 77 -3.20 8.59 11.45
CA LEU A 77 -3.42 8.36 10.03
C LEU A 77 -2.09 8.19 9.28
N LEU A 78 -1.10 9.05 9.56
CA LEU A 78 0.22 8.99 8.92
C LEU A 78 1.03 7.75 9.36
N THR A 79 0.97 7.36 10.64
CA THR A 79 1.62 6.11 11.09
C THR A 79 1.08 4.87 10.37
N ILE A 80 -0.24 4.81 10.13
CA ILE A 80 -0.84 3.71 9.39
C ILE A 80 -0.43 3.79 7.91
N ALA A 81 -0.35 5.00 7.34
CA ALA A 81 0.09 5.23 5.96
C ALA A 81 1.51 4.70 5.73
N GLU A 82 2.45 5.02 6.63
CA GLU A 82 3.83 4.53 6.60
C GLU A 82 3.90 3.01 6.70
N GLN A 83 3.07 2.40 7.55
CA GLN A 83 3.00 0.94 7.64
C GLN A 83 2.56 0.32 6.31
N VAL A 84 1.51 0.88 5.69
CA VAL A 84 1.05 0.43 4.38
C VAL A 84 2.14 0.62 3.33
N GLU A 85 2.80 1.77 3.27
CA GLU A 85 3.86 2.04 2.30
C GLU A 85 5.00 1.01 2.40
N ARG A 86 5.44 0.67 3.61
CA ARG A 86 6.46 -0.38 3.84
C ARG A 86 6.03 -1.75 3.35
N GLU A 87 4.75 -2.09 3.49
CA GLU A 87 4.23 -3.40 3.07
C GLU A 87 3.95 -3.49 1.57
N LEU A 88 3.71 -2.34 0.92
CA LEU A 88 3.53 -2.27 -0.54
C LEU A 88 4.85 -2.17 -1.30
N THR A 89 5.90 -1.68 -0.64
CA THR A 89 7.23 -1.55 -1.22
C THR A 89 7.95 -2.89 -1.11
N PRO A 90 8.37 -3.52 -2.23
CA PRO A 90 9.20 -4.71 -2.18
C PRO A 90 10.47 -4.40 -1.37
N PRO A 91 10.95 -5.34 -0.53
CA PRO A 91 12.25 -5.16 0.11
C PRO A 91 13.31 -4.94 -0.97
N GLU A 92 14.29 -4.07 -0.70
CA GLU A 92 15.44 -3.93 -1.58
C GLU A 92 16.05 -5.32 -1.80
N PRO A 93 16.40 -5.66 -3.04
CA PRO A 93 16.95 -6.97 -3.32
C PRO A 93 18.30 -7.07 -2.59
N ASP A 94 18.45 -8.12 -1.78
CA ASP A 94 19.67 -8.35 -1.01
C ASP A 94 20.85 -8.49 -1.99
N PRO A 95 21.84 -7.57 -1.96
CA PRO A 95 22.96 -7.58 -2.91
C PRO A 95 23.80 -8.86 -2.79
N VAL A 96 23.84 -9.50 -1.61
CA VAL A 96 24.53 -10.78 -1.40
C VAL A 96 23.74 -11.93 -2.04
N ALA A 97 22.41 -11.93 -1.92
CA ALA A 97 21.55 -12.90 -2.59
C ALA A 97 21.57 -12.72 -4.12
N MET A 98 21.61 -11.47 -4.61
CA MET A 98 21.77 -11.16 -6.03
C MET A 98 23.12 -11.61 -6.57
N ALA A 99 24.20 -11.39 -5.82
CA ALA A 99 25.53 -11.85 -6.20
C ALA A 99 25.58 -13.39 -6.23
N ALA A 100 25.01 -14.08 -5.24
CA ALA A 100 24.93 -15.54 -5.22
C ALA A 100 24.13 -16.11 -6.40
N ALA A 101 23.01 -15.48 -6.76
CA ALA A 101 22.21 -15.87 -7.93
C ALA A 101 22.93 -15.62 -9.26
N ALA A 102 23.74 -14.56 -9.36
CA ALA A 102 24.54 -14.26 -10.55
C ALA A 102 25.76 -15.18 -10.73
N ILE A 103 26.21 -15.85 -9.66
CA ILE A 103 27.35 -16.79 -9.67
C ILE A 103 26.89 -18.24 -9.90
N GLY A 104 25.60 -18.53 -9.72
CA GLY A 104 25.02 -19.87 -9.88
C GLY A 104 24.21 -20.06 -11.17
N GLU A 105 24.86 -20.13 -12.34
CA GLU A 105 24.27 -20.86 -13.47
C GLU A 105 24.37 -22.36 -13.19
N GLY A 106 23.34 -22.91 -12.54
CA GLY A 106 23.25 -24.33 -12.24
C GLY A 106 22.18 -24.61 -11.20
N ASP A 107 20.96 -24.87 -11.68
CA ASP A 107 19.78 -25.32 -10.96
C ASP A 107 19.08 -24.36 -9.97
N LEU A 108 17.94 -23.86 -10.46
CA LEU A 108 16.70 -23.64 -9.71
C LEU A 108 16.78 -22.69 -8.50
N PHE A 109 17.01 -21.41 -8.75
CA PHE A 109 16.32 -20.39 -7.96
C PHE A 109 14.98 -20.05 -8.63
N ASP A 110 13.95 -20.83 -8.29
CA ASP A 110 12.55 -20.52 -8.60
C ASP A 110 11.88 -19.96 -7.33
N PRO A 111 12.04 -18.64 -7.07
CA PRO A 111 11.56 -18.05 -5.85
C PRO A 111 10.04 -18.14 -5.76
N ALA A 112 9.51 -18.37 -4.55
CA ALA A 112 8.09 -18.59 -4.32
C ALA A 112 7.17 -17.45 -4.81
N TRP A 113 7.70 -16.26 -5.06
CA TRP A 113 6.97 -15.14 -5.67
C TRP A 113 6.75 -15.32 -7.19
N ALA A 114 7.60 -16.07 -7.89
CA ALA A 114 7.53 -16.31 -9.34
C ALA A 114 6.48 -17.36 -9.72
N ARG A 115 6.21 -18.35 -8.85
CA ARG A 115 5.27 -19.46 -9.11
C ARG A 115 3.77 -19.13 -9.05
N ARG A 116 3.37 -17.91 -8.69
CA ARG A 116 1.94 -17.58 -8.46
C ARG A 116 1.28 -16.74 -9.56
N ALA A 117 2.00 -16.39 -10.62
CA ALA A 117 1.41 -15.74 -11.78
C ALA A 117 0.61 -16.69 -12.70
N ASP A 118 0.77 -18.02 -12.55
CA ASP A 118 0.23 -19.03 -13.49
C ASP A 118 -0.93 -19.90 -12.96
N ILE A 119 -1.46 -19.65 -11.75
CA ILE A 119 -2.64 -20.39 -11.26
C ILE A 119 -3.89 -19.51 -11.40
N GLY A 120 -4.33 -19.37 -12.65
CA GLY A 120 -5.53 -18.65 -13.04
C GLY A 120 -6.00 -19.06 -14.44
N GLY A 121 -6.10 -20.38 -14.66
CA GLY A 121 -6.86 -20.99 -15.76
C GLY A 121 -8.15 -21.58 -15.23
#